data_AF-A0A413TWD2-F1
#
_entry.id   AF-A0A413TWD2-F1
#
_cell.length_a   1.000
_cell.length_b   1.000
_cell.length_c   1.000
_cell.angle_alpha   90.00
_cell.angle_beta   90.00
_cell.angle_gamma   90.00
#
_symmetry.space_group_name_H-M   'P 1'
#
loop_
_entity.id
_entity.type
_entity.pdbx_description
1 polymer ?
#
loop_
_entity_poly.entity_id
_entity_poly.type
_entity_poly.pdbx_seq_one_letter_code
_entity_poly.pdbx_strand_id
1 'polypeptide(L)'
;MSKKDIEVNDRESDSDTYYGLKIKSKTESGSNVFVSGIDSLYVNHFEKINVVKGSEEGLHKVLNENVNSILMPEIFAASSDIGKTIKINMEGKMYDFIVAGLYYSNDFSELNCFVNINYLKDTLHIGSNEHNIVFFNEGNSVSDKNLLTKADIMRKSRERAVSGTEIVEAITYLLITCAVISLFIYYSFIAKSNEKDILRFQAMGMPYLQIIKIYIWNAVFPIIISGIFLLPITKKFTYICLYVMLSPYYFVGVKDSGIYSEIVLLLLFSLISIAVQMFYILRLKDRKNFIEELRNSGM
;
A
#
# COMPACT_ATOMS: atom_id res chain seq x y z
N MET A 1 -46.05 17.71 -43.01
CA MET A 1 -45.05 18.46 -42.22
C MET A 1 -45.77 18.98 -40.98
N SER A 2 -45.64 18.28 -39.86
CA SER A 2 -46.14 18.71 -38.56
C SER A 2 -45.08 18.24 -37.56
N LYS A 3 -44.34 19.21 -37.01
CA LYS A 3 -43.48 19.02 -35.85
C LYS A 3 -44.40 18.54 -34.73
N LYS A 4 -44.22 17.29 -34.30
CA LYS A 4 -44.70 16.86 -33.00
C LYS A 4 -43.59 17.20 -32.03
N ASP A 5 -43.89 18.12 -31.15
CA ASP A 5 -43.04 18.58 -30.08
C ASP A 5 -42.53 17.40 -29.25
N ILE A 6 -41.23 17.45 -28.98
CA ILE A 6 -40.52 16.51 -28.12
C ILE A 6 -41.01 16.81 -26.70
N GLU A 7 -41.78 15.90 -26.11
CA GLU A 7 -42.00 15.88 -24.67
C GLU A 7 -40.64 15.65 -24.00
N VAL A 8 -40.05 16.75 -23.53
CA VAL A 8 -38.99 16.75 -22.53
C VAL A 8 -39.64 16.19 -21.28
N ASN A 9 -39.46 14.88 -21.06
CA ASN A 9 -39.87 14.27 -19.81
C ASN A 9 -38.85 14.72 -18.76
N ASP A 10 -39.19 15.80 -18.06
CA ASP A 10 -38.50 16.27 -16.87
C ASP A 10 -38.35 15.09 -15.90
N ARG A 11 -37.12 14.59 -15.77
CA ARG A 11 -36.78 13.67 -14.69
C ARG A 11 -36.82 14.46 -13.40
N GLU A 12 -37.98 14.58 -12.79
CA GLU A 12 -38.06 14.76 -11.35
C GLU A 12 -37.38 13.54 -10.74
N SER A 13 -36.14 13.73 -10.29
CA SER A 13 -35.56 12.85 -9.29
C SER A 13 -36.48 12.92 -8.08
N ASP A 14 -37.13 11.81 -7.70
CA ASP A 14 -37.45 11.63 -6.30
C ASP A 14 -36.14 11.86 -5.53
N SER A 15 -36.15 12.77 -4.54
CA SER A 15 -34.97 13.32 -3.84
C SER A 15 -34.01 12.28 -3.26
N ASP A 16 -34.45 11.02 -3.22
CA ASP A 16 -33.81 9.94 -2.50
C ASP A 16 -33.18 8.90 -3.43
N THR A 17 -33.33 9.02 -4.76
CA THR A 17 -32.78 8.06 -5.75
C THR A 17 -32.11 8.76 -6.94
N TYR A 18 -30.90 8.31 -7.29
CA TYR A 18 -30.18 8.77 -8.48
C TYR A 18 -29.85 7.62 -9.43
N TYR A 19 -30.08 7.84 -10.72
CA TYR A 19 -29.88 6.85 -11.77
C TYR A 19 -28.64 7.18 -12.59
N GLY A 20 -27.59 6.39 -12.43
CA GLY A 20 -26.32 6.57 -13.13
C GLY A 20 -26.07 5.54 -14.22
N LEU A 21 -24.96 5.71 -14.92
CA LEU A 21 -24.41 4.73 -15.84
C LEU A 21 -22.99 4.38 -15.42
N LYS A 22 -22.64 3.09 -15.39
CA LYS A 22 -21.31 2.62 -15.02
C LYS A 22 -20.83 1.51 -15.95
N ILE A 23 -19.69 1.71 -16.59
CA ILE A 23 -19.19 0.83 -17.64
C ILE A 23 -17.81 0.32 -17.26
N LYS A 24 -17.57 -0.98 -17.47
CA LYS A 24 -16.25 -1.60 -17.32
C LYS A 24 -15.40 -1.24 -18.53
N SER A 25 -14.24 -0.67 -18.25
CA SER A 25 -13.38 -0.07 -19.26
C SER A 25 -11.91 -0.40 -19.00
N LYS A 26 -11.05 -0.13 -19.97
CA LYS A 26 -9.61 -0.23 -19.81
C LYS A 26 -8.92 1.03 -20.30
N THR A 27 -7.91 1.49 -19.58
CA THR A 27 -7.01 2.53 -20.09
C THR A 27 -6.20 2.00 -21.26
N GLU A 28 -5.57 2.90 -22.03
CA GLU A 28 -4.61 2.54 -23.08
C GLU A 28 -3.45 1.66 -22.55
N SER A 29 -3.04 1.87 -21.30
CA SER A 29 -2.03 1.04 -20.61
C SER A 29 -2.52 -0.34 -20.18
N GLY A 30 -3.82 -0.65 -20.36
CA GLY A 30 -4.42 -1.93 -20.02
C GLY A 30 -4.96 -2.04 -18.58
N SER A 31 -4.90 -0.96 -17.79
CA SER A 31 -5.45 -0.92 -16.43
C SER A 31 -6.98 -0.96 -16.47
N ASN A 32 -7.58 -1.81 -15.63
CA ASN A 32 -9.03 -1.86 -15.50
C ASN A 32 -9.53 -0.61 -14.76
N VAL A 33 -10.49 0.08 -15.37
CA VAL A 33 -11.15 1.27 -14.81
C VAL A 33 -12.63 1.19 -15.07
N PHE A 34 -13.42 1.93 -14.30
CA PHE A 34 -14.83 2.12 -14.61
C PHE A 34 -15.04 3.52 -15.16
N VAL A 35 -15.90 3.67 -16.16
CA VAL A 35 -16.36 5.00 -16.61
C VAL A 35 -17.78 5.17 -16.11
N SER A 36 -17.99 6.15 -15.23
CA SER A 36 -19.29 6.46 -14.63
C SER A 36 -19.84 7.76 -15.21
N GLY A 37 -21.01 7.67 -15.82
CA GLY A 37 -21.80 8.82 -16.27
C GLY A 37 -22.56 9.42 -15.09
N ILE A 38 -22.22 10.65 -14.73
CA ILE A 38 -22.83 11.42 -13.64
C ILE A 38 -23.24 12.82 -14.11
N ASP A 39 -24.00 13.51 -13.27
CA ASP A 39 -24.37 14.92 -13.42
C ASP A 39 -24.32 15.63 -12.05
N SER A 40 -24.69 16.90 -12.01
CA SER A 40 -24.65 17.70 -10.78
C SER A 40 -25.54 17.18 -9.65
N LEU A 41 -26.62 16.43 -9.92
CA LEU A 41 -27.48 15.86 -8.88
C LEU A 41 -26.74 14.83 -8.04
N TYR A 42 -25.85 14.06 -8.66
CA TYR A 42 -25.03 13.05 -7.99
C TYR A 42 -24.16 13.65 -6.88
N VAL A 43 -23.41 14.71 -7.20
CA VAL A 43 -22.48 15.35 -6.26
C VAL A 43 -23.22 16.15 -5.19
N ASN A 44 -24.39 16.70 -5.52
CA ASN A 44 -25.16 17.52 -4.59
C ASN A 44 -25.85 16.69 -3.49
N HIS A 45 -26.25 15.45 -3.78
CA HIS A 45 -27.10 14.67 -2.88
C HIS A 45 -26.54 13.31 -2.44
N PHE A 46 -25.59 12.72 -3.17
CA PHE A 46 -25.19 11.32 -2.94
C PHE A 46 -23.72 11.15 -2.52
N GLU A 47 -22.80 11.86 -3.18
CA GLU A 47 -21.36 11.65 -2.97
C GLU A 47 -20.56 12.95 -3.02
N LYS A 48 -19.50 13.03 -2.22
CA LYS A 48 -18.60 14.19 -2.25
C LYS A 48 -17.32 13.84 -3.01
N ILE A 49 -17.10 14.47 -4.15
CA ILE A 49 -15.87 14.31 -4.93
C ILE A 49 -14.84 15.34 -4.45
N ASN A 50 -13.77 14.88 -3.81
CA ASN A 50 -12.65 15.74 -3.40
C ASN A 50 -11.64 15.83 -4.56
N VAL A 51 -11.60 16.98 -5.23
CA VAL A 51 -10.72 17.18 -6.39
C VAL A 51 -9.32 17.63 -6.01
N VAL A 52 -8.35 17.36 -6.89
CA VAL A 52 -6.99 17.89 -6.79
C VAL A 52 -7.04 19.40 -7.07
N LYS A 53 -6.18 20.19 -6.39
CA LYS A 53 -6.11 21.64 -6.57
C LYS A 53 -5.93 21.99 -8.07
N GLY A 54 -6.81 22.84 -8.59
CA GLY A 54 -6.84 23.23 -10.01
C GLY A 54 -7.80 22.41 -10.90
N SER A 55 -8.50 21.42 -10.34
CA SER A 55 -9.45 20.56 -11.08
C SER A 55 -10.92 20.92 -10.86
N GLU A 56 -11.23 21.96 -10.08
CA GLU A 56 -12.61 22.39 -9.75
C GLU A 56 -13.41 22.78 -11.00
N GLU A 57 -12.79 23.56 -11.91
CA GLU A 57 -13.41 23.92 -13.18
C GLU A 57 -13.66 22.68 -14.06
N GLY A 58 -12.74 21.73 -14.02
CA GLY A 58 -12.88 20.45 -14.70
C GLY A 58 -14.05 19.61 -14.19
N LEU A 59 -14.26 19.58 -12.88
CA LEU A 59 -15.42 18.93 -12.27
C LEU A 59 -16.71 19.61 -12.72
N HIS A 60 -16.79 20.94 -12.63
CA HIS A 60 -17.97 21.68 -13.09
C HIS A 60 -18.32 21.37 -14.55
N LYS A 61 -17.31 21.33 -15.42
CA LYS A 61 -17.46 20.97 -16.83
C LYS A 61 -18.03 19.56 -17.02
N VAL A 62 -17.48 18.57 -16.32
CA VAL A 62 -17.95 17.17 -16.39
C VAL A 62 -19.41 17.05 -15.92
N LEU A 63 -19.81 17.78 -14.88
CA LEU A 63 -21.16 17.67 -14.31
C LEU A 63 -22.23 18.38 -15.14
N ASN A 64 -21.89 19.51 -15.79
CA ASN A 64 -22.89 20.41 -16.37
C ASN A 64 -22.84 20.49 -17.91
N GLU A 65 -21.72 20.13 -18.54
CA GLU A 65 -21.56 20.25 -20.00
C GLU A 65 -21.59 18.88 -20.69
N ASN A 66 -22.29 18.79 -21.82
CA ASN A 66 -22.29 17.61 -22.68
C ASN A 66 -21.05 17.63 -23.59
N VAL A 67 -19.89 17.36 -23.00
CA VAL A 67 -18.57 17.44 -23.66
C VAL A 67 -17.73 16.20 -23.34
N ASN A 68 -16.72 15.93 -24.17
CA ASN A 68 -15.82 14.78 -24.06
C ASN A 68 -14.78 14.91 -22.93
N SER A 69 -15.16 15.56 -21.84
CA SER A 69 -14.34 15.77 -20.66
C SER A 69 -14.45 14.60 -19.69
N ILE A 70 -13.33 14.24 -19.09
CA ILE A 70 -13.25 13.17 -18.08
C ILE A 70 -12.53 13.65 -16.84
N LEU A 71 -13.10 13.34 -15.68
CA LEU A 71 -12.46 13.49 -14.39
C LEU A 71 -11.87 12.13 -13.98
N MET A 72 -10.58 12.08 -13.70
CA MET A 72 -9.88 10.82 -13.40
C MET A 72 -9.38 10.75 -11.97
N PRO A 73 -9.20 9.54 -11.41
CA PRO A 73 -8.38 9.34 -10.25
C PRO A 73 -6.94 9.80 -10.54
N GLU A 74 -6.37 10.57 -9.63
CA GLU A 74 -4.97 10.97 -9.58
C GLU A 74 -3.97 9.80 -9.63
N ILE A 75 -4.39 8.57 -9.30
CA ILE A 75 -3.55 7.37 -9.42
C ILE A 75 -3.18 7.07 -10.89
N PHE A 76 -4.01 7.51 -11.85
CA PHE A 76 -3.80 7.20 -13.27
C PHE A 76 -3.16 8.33 -14.08
N ALA A 77 -3.15 9.56 -13.56
CA ALA A 77 -2.71 10.73 -14.29
C ALA A 77 -2.12 11.79 -13.35
N ALA A 78 -1.12 12.54 -13.82
CA ALA A 78 -0.52 13.64 -13.08
C ALA A 78 -1.20 14.97 -13.40
N SER A 79 -1.03 15.99 -12.54
CA SER A 79 -1.59 17.33 -12.80
C SER A 79 -1.12 17.93 -14.14
N SER A 80 0.02 17.50 -14.68
CA SER A 80 0.52 17.87 -16.01
C SER A 80 -0.27 17.28 -17.17
N ASP A 81 -1.16 16.33 -16.92
CA ASP A 81 -1.96 15.65 -17.94
C ASP A 81 -3.35 16.27 -18.13
N ILE A 82 -3.70 17.24 -17.28
CA ILE A 82 -4.92 18.04 -17.44
C ILE A 82 -4.86 18.80 -18.78
N GLY A 83 -5.92 18.66 -19.57
CA GLY A 83 -6.06 19.20 -20.93
C GLY A 83 -5.54 18.27 -22.03
N LYS A 84 -4.88 17.16 -21.71
CA LYS A 84 -4.45 16.16 -22.71
C LYS A 84 -5.57 15.19 -23.05
N THR A 85 -5.50 14.66 -24.26
CA THR A 85 -6.38 13.58 -24.71
C THR A 85 -5.85 12.23 -24.24
N ILE A 86 -6.74 11.40 -23.71
CA ILE A 86 -6.48 10.01 -23.34
C ILE A 86 -7.45 9.09 -24.08
N LYS A 87 -7.05 7.83 -24.24
CA LYS A 87 -7.90 6.82 -24.87
C LYS A 87 -8.37 5.81 -23.84
N ILE A 88 -9.68 5.58 -23.82
CA ILE A 88 -10.30 4.57 -22.97
C ILE A 88 -11.01 3.56 -23.86
N ASN A 89 -10.68 2.29 -23.65
CA ASN A 89 -11.38 1.18 -24.26
C ASN A 89 -12.68 0.91 -23.49
N MET A 90 -13.81 1.03 -24.18
CA MET A 90 -15.13 0.65 -23.68
C MET A 90 -15.73 -0.33 -24.68
N GLU A 91 -16.07 -1.52 -24.22
CA GLU A 91 -16.71 -2.58 -25.04
C GLU A 91 -15.94 -2.92 -26.35
N GLY A 92 -14.60 -2.83 -26.32
CA GLY A 92 -13.76 -3.16 -27.47
C GLY A 92 -13.52 -2.01 -28.44
N LYS A 93 -14.10 -0.83 -28.20
CA LYS A 93 -13.86 0.39 -28.98
C LYS A 93 -13.07 1.42 -28.17
N MET A 94 -12.16 2.12 -28.84
CA MET A 94 -11.37 3.19 -28.22
C MET A 94 -12.10 4.52 -28.36
N TYR A 95 -12.23 5.24 -27.24
CA TYR A 95 -12.85 6.55 -27.18
C TYR A 95 -11.85 7.57 -26.65
N ASP A 96 -11.83 8.74 -27.28
CA ASP A 96 -10.92 9.83 -26.93
C ASP A 96 -11.61 10.80 -25.96
N PHE A 97 -11.00 10.98 -24.79
CA PHE A 97 -11.46 11.92 -23.76
C PHE A 97 -10.40 12.96 -23.44
N ILE A 98 -10.81 14.19 -23.12
CA ILE A 98 -9.92 15.23 -22.63
C ILE A 98 -9.95 15.21 -21.10
N VAL A 99 -8.79 15.05 -20.47
CA VAL A 99 -8.68 15.07 -19.00
C VAL A 99 -9.02 16.47 -18.50
N ALA A 100 -10.18 16.64 -17.89
CA ALA A 100 -10.64 17.93 -17.39
C ALA A 100 -10.11 18.21 -15.99
N GLY A 101 -9.83 17.17 -15.21
CA GLY A 101 -9.30 17.30 -13.86
C GLY A 101 -9.04 15.96 -13.19
N LEU A 102 -8.46 16.03 -12.01
CA LEU A 102 -8.14 14.87 -11.17
C LEU A 102 -8.87 14.95 -9.84
N TYR A 103 -9.18 13.80 -9.26
CA TYR A 103 -9.78 13.70 -7.93
C TYR A 103 -9.09 12.63 -7.09
N TYR A 104 -9.24 12.73 -5.77
CA TYR A 104 -8.72 11.75 -4.84
C TYR A 104 -9.70 10.61 -4.62
N SER A 105 -9.35 9.38 -5.00
CA SER A 105 -10.21 8.22 -4.82
C SER A 105 -10.00 7.56 -3.46
N ASN A 106 -11.06 7.32 -2.71
CA ASN A 106 -11.04 6.53 -1.46
C ASN A 106 -11.49 5.07 -1.66
N ASP A 107 -12.04 4.75 -2.84
CA ASP A 107 -12.45 3.41 -3.21
C ASP A 107 -11.40 2.79 -4.16
N PHE A 108 -10.53 1.96 -3.59
CA PHE A 108 -9.55 1.17 -4.35
C PHE A 108 -10.16 -0.08 -4.98
N SER A 109 -11.43 -0.39 -4.68
CA SER A 109 -12.13 -1.50 -5.29
C SER A 109 -12.73 -1.14 -6.64
N GLU A 110 -13.20 0.09 -6.82
CA GLU A 110 -13.76 0.51 -8.10
C GLU A 110 -13.25 1.90 -8.43
N LEU A 111 -12.07 1.97 -9.03
CA LEU A 111 -11.50 3.22 -9.52
C LEU A 111 -12.36 3.72 -10.70
N ASN A 112 -13.14 4.77 -10.43
CA ASN A 112 -14.08 5.35 -11.37
C ASN A 112 -13.48 6.58 -12.04
N CYS A 113 -13.66 6.71 -13.34
CA CYS A 113 -13.50 7.97 -14.04
C CYS A 113 -14.91 8.54 -14.26
N PHE A 114 -15.09 9.82 -14.03
CA PHE A 114 -16.39 10.47 -14.16
C PHE A 114 -16.50 11.24 -15.47
N VAL A 115 -17.62 11.06 -16.16
CA VAL A 115 -17.98 11.77 -17.39
C VAL A 115 -19.41 12.25 -17.29
N ASN A 116 -19.81 13.20 -18.12
CA ASN A 116 -21.20 13.62 -18.16
C ASN A 116 -22.10 12.46 -18.59
N ILE A 117 -23.21 12.21 -17.87
CA ILE A 117 -24.13 11.11 -18.18
C ILE A 117 -24.76 11.22 -19.57
N ASN A 118 -25.09 12.44 -20.02
CA ASN A 118 -25.70 12.66 -21.34
C ASN A 118 -24.67 12.39 -22.43
N TYR A 119 -23.44 12.88 -22.26
CA TYR A 119 -22.34 12.61 -23.19
C TYR A 119 -22.06 11.12 -23.35
N LEU A 120 -22.00 10.38 -22.23
CA LEU A 120 -21.72 8.95 -22.26
C LEU A 120 -22.83 8.17 -22.97
N LYS A 121 -24.10 8.54 -22.74
CA LYS A 121 -25.26 7.94 -23.41
C LYS A 121 -25.25 8.20 -24.90
N ASP A 122 -25.00 9.45 -25.31
CA ASP A 122 -24.91 9.84 -26.72
C ASP A 122 -23.79 9.08 -27.44
N THR A 123 -22.62 8.97 -26.80
CA THR A 123 -21.41 8.33 -27.34
C THR A 123 -21.56 6.82 -27.52
N LEU A 124 -22.35 6.17 -26.66
CA LEU A 124 -22.57 4.73 -26.68
C LEU A 124 -23.90 4.31 -27.31
N HIS A 125 -24.70 5.27 -27.77
CA HIS A 125 -26.03 5.06 -28.33
C HIS A 125 -26.98 4.33 -27.36
N ILE A 126 -26.88 4.67 -26.08
CA ILE A 126 -27.72 4.12 -25.00
C ILE A 126 -28.98 4.98 -24.89
N GLY A 127 -30.14 4.34 -24.73
CA GLY A 127 -31.42 5.03 -24.59
C GLY A 127 -31.41 6.01 -23.42
N SER A 128 -32.09 7.15 -23.55
CA SER A 128 -32.06 8.19 -22.51
C SER A 128 -32.42 7.62 -21.13
N ASN A 129 -33.45 6.77 -21.03
CA ASN A 129 -33.95 6.17 -19.77
C ASN A 129 -33.17 4.96 -19.26
N GLU A 130 -32.19 4.45 -20.02
CA GLU A 130 -31.41 3.30 -19.59
C GLU A 130 -30.38 3.72 -18.53
N HIS A 131 -30.23 2.85 -17.52
CA HIS A 131 -29.32 3.00 -16.40
C HIS A 131 -28.95 1.59 -15.90
N ASN A 132 -27.79 1.46 -15.26
CA ASN A 132 -27.34 0.18 -14.71
C ASN A 132 -26.80 0.28 -13.29
N ILE A 133 -26.80 1.49 -12.71
CA ILE A 133 -26.49 1.74 -11.33
C ILE A 133 -27.50 2.71 -10.75
N VAL A 134 -27.91 2.45 -9.51
CA VAL A 134 -28.87 3.27 -8.78
C VAL A 134 -28.26 3.59 -7.42
N PHE A 135 -28.29 4.85 -7.04
CA PHE A 135 -27.81 5.34 -5.75
C PHE A 135 -29.01 5.74 -4.91
N PHE A 136 -28.97 5.39 -3.62
CA PHE A 136 -30.03 5.68 -2.67
C PHE A 136 -29.49 6.57 -1.54
N ASN A 137 -30.30 7.52 -1.11
CA ASN A 137 -30.00 8.33 0.07
C ASN A 137 -30.33 7.56 1.38
N GLU A 138 -29.76 7.99 2.51
CA GLU A 138 -29.99 7.35 3.81
C GLU A 138 -31.47 7.42 4.19
N GLY A 139 -32.13 6.25 4.34
CA GLY A 139 -33.55 6.15 4.71
C GLY A 139 -34.36 5.17 3.85
N ASN A 140 -33.87 4.82 2.66
CA ASN A 140 -34.54 3.89 1.77
C ASN A 140 -34.25 2.43 2.13
N SER A 141 -35.26 1.70 2.62
CA SER A 141 -35.19 0.27 2.86
C SER A 141 -35.40 -0.51 1.55
N VAL A 142 -34.35 -0.59 0.73
CA VAL A 142 -34.37 -1.42 -0.49
C VAL A 142 -33.83 -2.81 -0.14
N SER A 143 -34.65 -3.86 -0.28
CA SER A 143 -34.19 -5.23 -0.12
C SER A 143 -33.78 -5.81 -1.47
N ASP A 144 -32.59 -5.45 -1.96
CA ASP A 144 -31.99 -6.05 -3.16
C ASP A 144 -30.75 -6.86 -2.78
N LYS A 145 -30.58 -8.03 -3.40
CA LYS A 145 -29.40 -8.88 -3.26
C LYS A 145 -28.13 -8.22 -3.82
N ASN A 146 -28.27 -7.28 -4.75
CA ASN A 146 -27.16 -6.53 -5.34
C ASN A 146 -26.91 -5.18 -4.65
N LEU A 147 -27.63 -4.87 -3.56
CA LEU A 147 -27.41 -3.64 -2.80
C LEU A 147 -26.02 -3.66 -2.16
N LEU A 148 -25.22 -2.62 -2.43
CA LEU A 148 -23.94 -2.39 -1.77
C LEU A 148 -24.08 -1.22 -0.81
N THR A 149 -23.87 -1.48 0.47
CA THR A 149 -23.84 -0.41 1.48
C THR A 149 -22.49 0.31 1.47
N LYS A 150 -22.44 1.54 1.99
CA LYS A 150 -21.17 2.26 2.20
C LYS A 150 -20.19 1.44 3.05
N ALA A 151 -20.69 0.69 4.03
CA ALA A 151 -19.87 -0.20 4.86
C ALA A 151 -19.27 -1.37 4.06
N ASP A 152 -20.02 -1.97 3.13
CA ASP A 152 -19.51 -3.02 2.26
C ASP A 152 -18.48 -2.50 1.26
N ILE A 153 -18.70 -1.31 0.68
CA ILE A 153 -17.73 -0.65 -0.20
C ILE A 153 -16.44 -0.36 0.56
N MET A 154 -16.55 0.22 1.77
CA MET A 154 -15.40 0.48 2.63
C MET A 154 -14.63 -0.80 2.98
N ARG A 155 -15.35 -1.90 3.31
CA ARG A 155 -14.73 -3.20 3.58
C ARG A 155 -14.00 -3.74 2.35
N LYS A 156 -14.62 -3.73 1.16
CA LYS A 156 -14.01 -4.20 -0.09
C LYS A 156 -12.80 -3.36 -0.51
N SER A 157 -12.89 -2.04 -0.38
CA SER A 157 -11.77 -1.12 -0.63
C SER A 157 -10.60 -1.44 0.30
N ARG A 158 -10.88 -1.63 1.60
CA ARG A 158 -9.85 -2.02 2.59
C ARG A 158 -9.25 -3.39 2.29
N GLU A 159 -10.06 -4.41 2.01
CA GLU A 159 -9.58 -5.76 1.69
C GLU A 159 -8.67 -5.75 0.46
N ARG A 160 -9.01 -4.99 -0.58
CA ARG A 160 -8.13 -4.87 -1.75
C ARG A 160 -6.84 -4.12 -1.44
N ALA A 161 -6.91 -3.03 -0.68
CA ALA A 161 -5.72 -2.31 -0.25
C ALA A 161 -4.78 -3.22 0.59
N VAL A 162 -5.35 -4.05 1.48
CA VAL A 162 -4.58 -5.02 2.28
C VAL A 162 -4.09 -6.21 1.45
N SER A 163 -4.86 -6.71 0.49
CA SER A 163 -4.40 -7.83 -0.35
C SER A 163 -3.12 -7.48 -1.13
N GLY A 164 -2.95 -6.20 -1.51
CA GLY A 164 -1.70 -5.72 -2.10
C GLY A 164 -0.53 -5.74 -1.12
N THR A 165 -0.79 -5.53 0.18
CA THR A 165 0.26 -5.58 1.22
C THR A 165 0.63 -7.01 1.61
N GLU A 166 -0.25 -8.00 1.45
CA GLU A 166 0.07 -9.41 1.77
C GLU A 166 1.29 -9.94 1.02
N ILE A 167 1.46 -9.58 -0.26
CA ILE A 167 2.65 -9.96 -1.04
C ILE A 167 3.91 -9.34 -0.45
N VAL A 168 3.83 -8.06 -0.08
CA VAL A 168 4.95 -7.32 0.51
C VAL A 168 5.29 -7.88 1.90
N GLU A 169 4.29 -8.24 2.71
CA GLU A 169 4.46 -8.88 4.01
C GLU A 169 5.13 -10.25 3.87
N ALA A 170 4.70 -11.08 2.93
CA ALA A 170 5.32 -12.39 2.67
C ALA A 170 6.80 -12.26 2.28
N ILE A 171 7.14 -11.32 1.39
CA ILE A 171 8.53 -11.04 1.01
C ILE A 171 9.32 -10.53 2.22
N THR A 172 8.72 -9.69 3.06
CA THR A 172 9.34 -9.15 4.27
C THR A 172 9.67 -10.27 5.26
N TYR A 173 8.74 -11.19 5.51
CA TYR A 173 8.99 -12.35 6.38
C TYR A 173 10.09 -13.26 5.82
N LEU A 174 10.13 -13.46 4.50
CA LEU A 174 11.21 -14.20 3.86
C LEU A 174 12.58 -13.52 4.08
N LEU A 175 12.66 -12.20 3.89
CA LEU A 175 13.88 -11.43 4.11
C LEU A 175 14.35 -11.47 5.57
N ILE A 176 13.43 -11.34 6.53
CA ILE A 176 13.73 -11.44 7.96
C ILE A 176 14.27 -12.85 8.28
N THR A 177 13.65 -13.90 7.73
CA THR A 177 14.10 -15.28 7.93
C THR A 177 15.51 -15.50 7.37
N CYS A 178 15.79 -15.00 6.17
CA CYS A 178 17.14 -15.03 5.58
C CYS A 178 18.16 -14.26 6.43
N ALA A 179 17.79 -13.10 6.98
CA ALA A 179 18.65 -12.32 7.86
C ALA A 179 18.99 -13.08 9.16
N VAL A 180 18.00 -13.75 9.77
CA VAL A 180 18.21 -14.59 10.96
C VAL A 180 19.16 -15.75 10.69
N ILE A 181 18.98 -16.45 9.56
CA ILE A 181 19.87 -17.56 9.17
C ILE A 181 21.29 -17.04 8.91
N SER A 182 21.43 -15.93 8.19
CA SER A 182 22.73 -15.30 7.91
C SER A 182 23.44 -14.89 9.21
N LEU A 183 22.71 -14.29 10.15
CA LEU A 183 23.22 -13.91 11.47
C LEU A 183 23.73 -15.14 12.25
N PHE A 184 22.95 -16.22 12.25
CA PHE A 184 23.33 -17.47 12.90
C PHE A 184 24.61 -18.05 12.31
N ILE A 185 24.72 -18.09 10.98
CA ILE A 185 25.91 -18.60 10.27
C ILE A 185 27.13 -17.72 10.61
N TYR A 186 26.98 -16.40 10.52
CA TYR A 186 28.05 -15.44 10.80
C TYR A 186 28.61 -15.59 12.22
N TYR A 187 27.75 -15.60 13.24
CA TYR A 187 28.21 -15.78 14.62
C TYR A 187 28.72 -17.19 14.91
N SER A 188 28.25 -18.21 14.21
CA SER A 188 28.81 -19.56 14.31
C SER A 188 30.25 -19.61 13.79
N PHE A 189 30.54 -18.93 12.67
CA PHE A 189 31.91 -18.80 12.17
C PHE A 189 32.82 -18.00 13.11
N ILE A 190 32.33 -16.89 13.66
CA ILE A 190 33.07 -16.10 14.64
C ILE A 190 33.34 -16.91 15.92
N ALA A 191 32.33 -17.58 16.46
CA ALA A 191 32.48 -18.41 17.65
C ALA A 191 33.53 -19.49 17.44
N LYS A 192 33.50 -20.16 16.27
CA LYS A 192 34.51 -21.16 15.89
C LYS A 192 35.91 -20.54 15.75
N SER A 193 36.03 -19.37 15.14
CA SER A 193 37.32 -18.68 15.02
C SER A 193 37.90 -18.27 16.38
N ASN A 194 37.02 -17.94 17.33
CA ASN A 194 37.40 -17.54 18.68
C ASN A 194 37.76 -18.72 19.60
N GLU A 195 37.53 -19.97 19.21
CA GLU A 195 37.83 -21.15 20.05
C GLU A 195 39.30 -21.16 20.50
N LYS A 196 40.24 -20.81 19.60
CA LYS A 196 41.68 -20.76 19.92
C LYS A 196 42.00 -19.72 20.99
N ASP A 197 41.38 -18.54 20.90
CA ASP A 197 41.62 -17.47 21.85
C ASP A 197 40.97 -17.76 23.20
N ILE A 198 39.80 -18.41 23.22
CA ILE A 198 39.16 -18.92 24.45
C ILE A 198 40.09 -19.91 25.17
N LEU A 199 40.67 -20.87 24.44
CA LEU A 199 41.61 -21.84 25.02
C LEU A 199 42.89 -21.17 25.53
N ARG A 200 43.40 -20.14 24.84
CA ARG A 200 44.53 -19.32 25.31
C ARG A 200 44.20 -18.59 26.61
N PHE A 201 43.03 -17.98 26.73
CA PHE A 201 42.62 -17.30 27.96
C PHE A 201 42.45 -18.28 29.12
N GLN A 202 41.97 -19.50 28.87
CA GLN A 202 41.93 -20.57 29.87
C GLN A 202 43.34 -20.99 30.30
N ALA A 203 44.27 -21.16 29.35
CA ALA A 203 45.66 -21.51 29.65
C ALA A 203 46.41 -20.41 30.43
N MET A 204 46.03 -19.14 30.24
CA MET A 204 46.53 -18.01 31.03
C MET A 204 45.93 -17.92 32.44
N GLY A 205 45.01 -18.83 32.81
CA GLY A 205 44.37 -18.87 34.13
C GLY A 205 43.24 -17.86 34.30
N MET A 206 42.70 -17.29 33.21
CA MET A 206 41.59 -16.35 33.30
C MET A 206 40.32 -17.07 33.80
N PRO A 207 39.60 -16.52 34.80
CA PRO A 207 38.34 -17.09 35.26
C PRO A 207 37.31 -17.22 34.13
N TYR A 208 36.66 -18.38 34.03
CA TYR A 208 35.69 -18.68 32.97
C TYR A 208 34.53 -17.66 32.87
N LEU A 209 34.10 -17.10 34.02
CA LEU A 209 33.11 -16.02 34.08
C LEU A 209 33.56 -14.73 33.38
N GLN A 210 34.85 -14.41 33.41
CA GLN A 210 35.40 -13.24 32.71
C GLN A 210 35.43 -13.48 31.19
N ILE A 211 35.80 -14.70 30.77
CA ILE A 211 35.77 -15.11 29.36
C ILE A 211 34.36 -14.98 28.78
N ILE A 212 33.34 -15.53 29.47
CA ILE A 212 31.93 -15.39 29.05
C ILE A 212 31.53 -13.92 28.88
N LYS A 213 31.87 -13.05 29.84
CA LYS A 213 31.52 -11.63 29.77
C LYS A 213 32.10 -10.95 28.53
N ILE A 214 33.36 -11.23 28.18
CA ILE A 214 34.02 -10.64 27.00
C ILE A 214 33.28 -11.02 25.73
N TYR A 215 32.96 -12.30 25.55
CA TYR A 215 32.31 -12.78 24.33
C TYR A 215 30.83 -12.41 24.24
N ILE A 216 30.11 -12.29 25.36
CA ILE A 216 28.76 -11.69 25.37
C ILE A 216 28.83 -10.23 24.91
N TRP A 217 29.79 -9.45 25.42
CA TRP A 217 29.96 -8.07 24.95
C TRP A 217 30.33 -7.99 23.47
N ASN A 218 31.19 -8.89 22.98
CA ASN A 218 31.53 -8.97 21.56
C ASN A 218 30.32 -9.34 20.68
N ALA A 219 29.38 -10.14 21.19
CA ALA A 219 28.13 -10.48 20.52
C ALA A 219 27.13 -9.31 20.47
N VAL A 220 26.97 -8.59 21.58
CA VAL A 220 25.90 -7.59 21.75
C VAL A 220 26.32 -6.21 21.25
N PHE A 221 27.58 -5.83 21.42
CA PHE A 221 28.06 -4.48 21.12
C PHE A 221 27.86 -4.06 19.65
N PRO A 222 28.16 -4.91 18.64
CA PRO A 222 27.88 -4.57 17.23
C PRO A 222 26.39 -4.35 16.95
N ILE A 223 25.51 -5.07 17.66
CA ILE A 223 24.04 -4.99 17.49
C ILE A 223 23.50 -3.70 18.12
N ILE A 224 24.05 -3.26 19.26
CA ILE A 224 23.70 -1.95 19.85
C ILE A 224 24.11 -0.82 18.91
N ILE A 225 25.35 -0.87 18.39
CA ILE A 225 25.85 0.15 17.46
C ILE A 225 24.97 0.19 16.21
N SER A 226 24.67 -0.96 15.61
CA SER A 226 23.81 -1.00 14.43
C SER A 226 22.42 -0.45 14.74
N GLY A 227 21.84 -0.74 15.90
CA GLY A 227 20.56 -0.17 16.34
C GLY A 227 20.58 1.35 16.42
N ILE A 228 21.62 1.96 16.98
CA ILE A 228 21.74 3.44 17.10
C ILE A 228 21.68 4.10 15.72
N PHE A 229 22.30 3.51 14.70
CA PHE A 229 22.29 4.05 13.35
C PHE A 229 21.04 3.69 12.56
N LEU A 230 20.53 2.47 12.70
CA LEU A 230 19.42 1.97 11.87
C LEU A 230 18.10 2.66 12.22
N LEU A 231 17.82 2.86 13.50
CA LEU A 231 16.56 3.46 13.97
C LEU A 231 16.24 4.83 13.35
N PRO A 232 17.16 5.83 13.37
CA PRO A 232 16.89 7.12 12.74
C PRO A 232 16.81 7.03 11.21
N ILE A 233 17.61 6.16 10.59
CA ILE A 233 17.62 5.96 9.13
C ILE A 233 16.27 5.40 8.69
N THR A 234 15.75 4.36 9.34
CA THR A 234 14.46 3.76 9.02
C THR A 234 13.35 4.80 9.15
N LYS A 235 13.32 5.59 10.23
CA LYS A 235 12.30 6.65 10.41
C LYS A 235 12.35 7.71 9.30
N LYS A 236 13.55 8.18 8.94
CA LYS A 236 13.71 9.13 7.83
C LYS A 236 13.32 8.51 6.49
N PHE A 237 13.67 7.26 6.26
CA PHE A 237 13.33 6.53 5.04
C PHE A 237 11.82 6.34 4.92
N THR A 238 11.13 5.91 5.98
CA THR A 238 9.66 5.80 6.01
C THR A 238 9.01 7.15 5.72
N TYR A 239 9.48 8.22 6.36
CA TYR A 239 8.98 9.57 6.09
C TYR A 239 9.14 9.99 4.63
N ILE A 240 10.31 9.74 4.04
CA ILE A 240 10.58 10.05 2.62
C ILE A 240 9.69 9.21 1.71
N CYS A 241 9.61 7.90 1.92
CA CYS A 241 8.77 7.01 1.11
C CYS A 241 7.31 7.42 1.17
N LEU A 242 6.79 7.75 2.36
CA LEU A 242 5.45 8.27 2.52
C LEU A 242 5.27 9.57 1.72
N TYR A 243 6.07 10.60 1.99
CA TYR A 243 5.88 11.94 1.43
C TYR A 243 6.15 12.04 -0.08
N VAL A 244 7.03 11.20 -0.63
CA VAL A 244 7.39 11.21 -2.06
C VAL A 244 6.44 10.36 -2.89
N MET A 245 5.95 9.23 -2.36
CA MET A 245 5.16 8.28 -3.15
C MET A 245 3.64 8.44 -3.01
N LEU A 246 3.17 9.03 -1.91
CA LEU A 246 1.73 9.14 -1.64
C LEU A 246 1.30 10.61 -1.55
N SER A 247 0.12 10.90 -2.13
CA SER A 247 -0.51 12.21 -1.97
C SER A 247 -0.81 12.49 -0.49
N PRO A 248 -0.68 13.76 -0.04
CA PRO A 248 -1.10 14.21 1.28
C PRO A 248 -2.47 13.72 1.75
N TYR A 249 -3.38 13.50 0.80
CA TYR A 249 -4.74 13.06 1.04
C TYR A 249 -4.84 11.62 1.63
N TYR A 250 -3.88 10.74 1.31
CA TYR A 250 -3.88 9.36 1.79
C TYR A 250 -3.21 9.19 3.16
N PHE A 251 -2.61 10.25 3.73
CA PHE A 251 -2.07 10.21 5.08
C PHE A 251 -3.21 10.31 6.12
N VAL A 252 -4.08 9.30 6.16
CA VAL A 252 -4.98 9.15 7.29
C VAL A 252 -4.14 8.66 8.46
N GLY A 253 -3.72 9.62 9.30
CA GLY A 253 -3.10 9.43 10.60
C GLY A 253 -2.31 8.14 10.70
N VAL A 254 -1.23 8.01 9.91
CA VAL A 254 -0.24 6.95 10.13
C VAL A 254 0.22 7.16 11.57
N LYS A 255 -0.40 6.42 12.50
CA LYS A 255 0.03 6.36 13.88
C LYS A 255 1.45 5.88 13.74
N ASP A 256 2.39 6.79 13.98
CA ASP A 256 3.80 6.55 13.96
C ASP A 256 4.00 5.19 14.62
N SER A 257 4.23 4.14 13.81
CA SER A 257 4.46 2.82 14.37
C SER A 257 5.74 3.04 15.15
N GLY A 258 5.61 3.08 16.48
CA GLY A 258 6.70 3.49 17.34
C GLY A 258 7.91 2.59 17.08
N ILE A 259 9.05 2.92 17.69
CA ILE A 259 10.31 2.20 17.50
C ILE A 259 10.27 0.76 18.07
N TYR A 260 9.11 0.31 18.53
CA TYR A 260 8.90 -0.95 19.24
C TYR A 260 9.17 -2.18 18.38
N SER A 261 8.72 -2.20 17.12
CA SER A 261 8.96 -3.32 16.20
C SER A 261 10.46 -3.53 15.94
N GLU A 262 11.18 -2.44 15.73
CA GLU A 262 12.61 -2.43 15.45
C GLU A 262 13.40 -2.81 16.70
N ILE A 263 13.00 -2.33 17.88
CA ILE A 263 13.58 -2.74 19.15
C ILE A 263 13.38 -4.24 19.38
N VAL A 264 12.18 -4.77 19.14
CA VAL A 264 11.90 -6.21 19.31
C VAL A 264 12.79 -7.04 18.38
N LEU A 265 12.98 -6.61 17.12
CA LEU A 265 13.86 -7.30 16.17
C LEU A 265 15.33 -7.26 16.62
N LEU A 266 15.82 -6.11 17.10
CA LEU A 266 17.18 -5.96 17.64
C LEU A 266 17.41 -6.85 18.87
N LEU A 267 16.41 -6.93 19.77
CA LEU A 267 16.46 -7.83 20.93
C LEU A 267 16.50 -9.30 20.51
N LEU A 268 15.71 -9.69 19.50
CA LEU A 268 15.74 -11.04 18.92
C LEU A 268 17.13 -11.37 18.37
N PHE A 269 17.72 -10.47 17.58
CA PHE A 269 19.07 -10.66 17.02
C PHE A 269 20.14 -10.76 18.11
N SER A 270 20.03 -9.93 19.15
CA SER A 270 20.91 -9.98 20.31
C SER A 270 20.82 -11.34 21.03
N LEU A 271 19.61 -11.83 21.27
CA LEU A 271 19.38 -13.11 21.93
C LEU A 271 19.96 -14.29 21.14
N ILE A 272 19.77 -14.30 19.81
CA ILE A 272 20.32 -15.34 18.93
C ILE A 272 21.85 -15.30 18.96
N SER A 273 22.45 -14.11 18.85
CA SER A 273 23.90 -13.90 18.89
C SER A 273 24.52 -14.41 20.20
N ILE A 274 23.91 -14.06 21.34
CA ILE A 274 24.34 -14.54 22.67
C ILE A 274 24.21 -16.06 22.75
N ALA A 275 23.08 -16.63 22.33
CA ALA A 275 22.83 -18.07 22.42
C ALA A 275 23.87 -18.88 21.63
N VAL A 276 24.22 -18.44 20.42
CA VAL A 276 25.25 -19.08 19.59
C VAL A 276 26.62 -19.01 20.28
N GLN A 277 27.05 -17.83 20.75
CA GLN A 277 28.35 -17.70 21.44
C GLN A 277 28.40 -18.55 22.71
N MET A 278 27.33 -18.54 23.52
CA MET A 278 27.24 -19.31 24.75
C MET A 278 27.32 -20.81 24.50
N PHE A 279 26.66 -21.32 23.45
CA PHE A 279 26.71 -22.73 23.09
C PHE A 279 28.15 -23.21 22.82
N TYR A 280 28.92 -22.44 22.04
CA TYR A 280 30.32 -22.78 21.75
C TYR A 280 31.23 -22.66 22.97
N ILE A 281 31.08 -21.61 23.78
CA ILE A 281 31.90 -21.40 24.99
C ILE A 281 31.63 -22.50 26.03
N LEU A 282 30.37 -22.94 26.20
CA LEU A 282 30.02 -24.05 27.09
C LEU A 282 30.59 -25.37 26.58
N ARG A 283 30.52 -25.63 25.27
CA ARG A 283 31.09 -26.84 24.66
C ARG A 283 32.62 -26.97 24.89
N LEU A 284 33.33 -25.84 24.94
CA LEU A 284 34.77 -25.83 25.18
C LEU A 284 35.15 -26.04 26.65
N LYS A 285 34.26 -25.71 27.60
CA LYS A 285 34.51 -25.83 29.04
C LYS A 285 34.84 -27.27 29.46
N ASP A 286 34.21 -28.24 28.80
CA ASP A 286 34.34 -29.66 29.16
C ASP A 286 35.56 -30.34 28.52
N ARG A 287 36.32 -29.64 27.66
CA ARG A 287 37.50 -30.18 27.00
C ARG A 287 38.71 -30.11 27.93
N LYS A 288 38.94 -31.21 28.67
CA LYS A 288 40.09 -31.37 29.57
C LYS A 288 41.46 -31.38 28.88
N ASN A 289 41.52 -31.57 27.55
CA ASN A 289 42.75 -31.63 26.76
C ASN A 289 43.03 -30.34 25.96
N PHE A 290 42.83 -29.17 26.56
CA PHE A 290 43.09 -27.87 25.91
C PHE A 290 44.53 -27.74 25.38
N ILE A 291 45.51 -28.40 26.04
CA ILE A 291 46.92 -28.39 25.63
C ILE A 291 47.14 -29.14 24.30
N GLU A 292 46.44 -30.26 24.06
CA GLU A 292 46.57 -31.03 22.81
C GLU A 292 45.91 -30.30 21.63
N GLU A 293 44.78 -29.63 21.85
CA GLU A 293 44.11 -28.85 20.80
C GLU A 293 44.86 -27.59 20.42
N LEU A 294 45.53 -26.92 21.37
CA LEU A 294 46.44 -25.82 21.07
C LEU A 294 47.66 -26.30 20.25
N ARG A 295 48.20 -27.49 20.57
CA ARG A 295 49.36 -28.09 19.91
C ARG A 295 49.07 -28.56 18.48
N ASN A 296 47.92 -29.16 18.22
CA ASN A 296 47.55 -29.65 16.89
C ASN A 296 47.08 -28.55 15.92
N SER A 297 47.03 -27.29 16.37
CA SER A 297 46.50 -26.16 15.58
C SER A 297 47.53 -25.46 14.67
N GLY A 298 48.74 -26.00 14.58
CA GLY A 298 49.88 -25.49 13.81
C GLY A 298 50.29 -26.33 12.59
N MET A 299 49.45 -27.25 12.13
CA MET A 299 49.54 -27.86 10.79
C MET A 299 48.42 -27.34 9.90
#